data_AF-A0A2N7BBZ2-F1
#
_entry.id   AF-A0A2N7BBZ2-F1
#
_cell.length_a   1.000
_cell.length_b   1.000
_cell.length_c   1.000
_cell.angle_alpha   90.00
_cell.angle_beta   90.00
_cell.angle_gamma   90.00
#
_symmetry.space_group_name_H-M   'P 1'
#
loop_
_entity.id
_entity.type
_entity.pdbx_description
1 polymer ?
#
loop_
_entity_poly.entity_id
_entity_poly.type
_entity_poly.pdbx_seq_one_letter_code
_entity_poly.pdbx_strand_id
1 'polypeptide(L)'
;MNRNEFIRRSALAAVGTWLIPDFVKAYERDQLNTFRTNDKVLVIIQFSGGNDGLNTLIPFRNDIYYRERPKLAIPETKVLKLTDELALHPALEKLRSWYDQGYFRFLNNVGYPNPDRSHFRSMDIWHTASDASEYRQTGWIGRYLDAQCSGTCQPYQALEIDDQLSLSMKGERVKGLAVSDPKRLYQQTKNPFYQELARANHEAYANVDYLYKTLAETLSSSAYIHAKTDVTGTTGSYPTHELGRRLKTVADFIRSGVDSNVYYVSHGSFDTHVNQQPKQEQLLRQYAEALDVFMQDLKAQHKLDKVLVLTFSEFGRRVKQNASNGTDHGTANCVFLAGGNLALDRQYQAVPDLSDLDQGDLKYKVDFRDLYATLLDHWLGIDSAAVLGKPFPGLKLA
;
A
#
# COMPACT_ATOMS: atom_id res chain seq x y z
N MET A 1 17.17 -36.91 31.19
CA MET A 1 16.85 -35.49 31.46
C MET A 1 17.50 -35.12 32.78
N ASN A 2 18.48 -34.21 32.77
CA ASN A 2 19.41 -34.05 33.90
C ASN A 2 18.83 -33.09 34.95
N ARG A 3 18.90 -33.44 36.25
CA ARG A 3 18.27 -32.69 37.36
C ARG A 3 18.74 -31.23 37.45
N ASN A 4 19.96 -30.94 36.99
CA ASN A 4 20.52 -29.58 36.91
C ASN A 4 19.95 -28.75 35.74
N GLU A 5 19.45 -29.40 34.69
CA GLU A 5 18.85 -28.74 33.53
C GLU A 5 17.39 -28.37 33.81
N PHE A 6 16.67 -29.19 34.58
CA PHE A 6 15.32 -28.89 35.04
C PHE A 6 15.30 -27.70 36.02
N ILE A 7 16.19 -27.67 37.01
CA ILE A 7 16.26 -26.57 37.99
C ILE A 7 16.64 -25.23 37.32
N ARG A 8 17.49 -25.23 36.28
CA ARG A 8 17.79 -24.03 35.49
C ARG A 8 16.59 -23.53 34.68
N ARG A 9 15.75 -24.43 34.16
CA ARG A 9 14.55 -24.05 33.39
C ARG A 9 13.37 -23.65 34.28
N SER A 10 13.24 -24.22 35.48
CA SER A 10 12.17 -23.88 36.42
C SER A 10 12.38 -22.54 37.14
N ALA A 11 13.63 -22.10 37.33
CA ALA A 11 13.93 -20.83 38.00
C ALA A 11 13.55 -19.58 37.17
N LEU A 12 13.39 -19.72 35.85
CA LEU A 12 12.98 -18.63 34.96
C LEU A 12 11.46 -18.39 34.91
N ALA A 13 10.65 -19.31 35.46
CA ALA A 13 9.19 -19.25 35.32
C ALA A 13 8.44 -18.65 36.53
N ALA A 14 9.13 -18.33 37.64
CA ALA A 14 8.46 -17.96 38.89
C ALA A 14 8.89 -16.63 39.53
N VAL A 15 9.83 -15.87 38.93
CA VAL A 15 10.27 -14.58 39.50
C VAL A 15 10.41 -13.55 38.38
N GLY A 16 9.43 -12.63 38.30
CA GLY A 16 9.64 -11.31 37.71
C GLY A 16 9.07 -11.07 36.29
N THR A 17 7.75 -11.11 36.12
CA THR A 17 7.09 -10.49 34.95
C THR A 17 7.09 -8.96 34.97
N TRP A 18 7.73 -8.31 35.96
CA TRP A 18 7.64 -6.86 36.18
C TRP A 18 8.98 -6.11 36.10
N LEU A 19 10.10 -6.78 35.82
CA LEU A 19 11.42 -6.15 35.71
C LEU A 19 12.28 -6.80 34.62
N ILE A 20 11.75 -6.91 33.40
CA ILE A 20 12.60 -7.21 32.23
C ILE A 20 13.23 -5.90 31.75
N PRO A 21 14.56 -5.72 31.86
CA PRO A 21 15.24 -4.54 31.34
C PRO A 21 15.05 -4.43 29.83
N ASP A 22 14.92 -3.21 29.30
CA ASP A 22 14.61 -3.01 27.87
C ASP A 22 15.66 -3.62 26.92
N PHE A 23 16.91 -3.77 27.36
CA PHE A 23 17.96 -4.42 26.58
C PHE A 23 17.73 -5.93 26.38
N VAL A 24 17.06 -6.60 27.33
CA VAL A 24 16.71 -8.04 27.21
C VAL A 24 15.51 -8.22 26.27
N LYS A 25 14.52 -7.30 26.32
CA LYS A 25 13.44 -7.25 25.32
C LYS A 25 13.96 -6.97 23.92
N ALA A 26 14.97 -6.10 23.80
CA ALA A 26 15.65 -5.82 22.53
C ALA A 26 16.38 -7.07 22.01
N TYR A 27 17.05 -7.83 22.90
CA TYR A 27 17.74 -9.06 22.53
C TYR A 27 16.79 -10.21 22.15
N GLU A 28 15.63 -10.35 22.81
CA GLU A 28 14.59 -11.31 22.39
C GLU A 28 13.94 -10.91 21.06
N ARG A 29 13.74 -9.62 20.78
CA ARG A 29 13.32 -9.13 19.43
C ARG A 29 14.35 -9.43 18.35
N ASP A 30 15.64 -9.30 18.66
CA ASP A 30 16.74 -9.53 17.72
C ASP A 30 16.92 -11.03 17.40
N GLN A 31 16.68 -11.91 18.39
CA GLN A 31 16.72 -13.38 18.21
C GLN A 31 15.46 -13.96 17.53
N LEU A 32 14.30 -13.29 17.64
CA LEU A 32 13.08 -13.66 16.90
C LEU A 32 13.09 -13.16 15.44
N ASN A 33 13.94 -12.19 15.12
CA ASN A 33 14.18 -11.68 13.77
C ASN A 33 15.42 -12.30 13.13
N THR A 34 15.55 -13.62 13.14
CA THR A 34 16.45 -14.28 12.19
C THR A 34 15.98 -13.92 10.78
N PHE A 35 16.72 -13.04 10.11
CA PHE A 35 16.52 -12.59 8.74
C PHE A 35 15.92 -13.68 7.85
N ARG A 36 14.62 -13.61 7.61
CA ARG A 36 14.08 -14.18 6.38
C ARG A 36 14.42 -13.15 5.32
N THR A 37 15.38 -13.47 4.44
CA THR A 37 15.48 -12.80 3.14
C THR A 37 14.13 -13.00 2.45
N ASN A 38 13.21 -12.06 2.68
CA ASN A 38 11.90 -12.14 2.10
C ASN A 38 11.99 -11.58 0.69
N ASP A 39 11.90 -12.46 -0.30
CA ASP A 39 11.90 -12.10 -1.71
C ASP A 39 10.54 -11.55 -2.18
N LYS A 40 9.58 -11.42 -1.25
CA LYS A 40 8.28 -10.81 -1.51
C LYS A 40 8.38 -9.29 -1.57
N VAL A 41 7.64 -8.76 -2.53
CA VAL A 41 7.48 -7.33 -2.79
C VAL A 41 6.01 -6.97 -2.64
N LEU A 42 5.73 -5.86 -1.97
CA LEU A 42 4.43 -5.21 -1.92
C LEU A 42 4.49 -3.92 -2.75
N VAL A 43 3.65 -3.83 -3.77
CA VAL A 43 3.45 -2.60 -4.55
C VAL A 43 2.13 -2.00 -4.14
N ILE A 44 2.12 -0.74 -3.72
CA ILE A 44 0.93 -0.04 -3.28
C ILE A 44 0.56 1.02 -4.31
N ILE A 45 -0.65 0.95 -4.84
CA ILE A 45 -1.23 1.94 -5.75
C ILE A 45 -2.35 2.67 -4.99
N GLN A 46 -2.09 3.92 -4.62
CA GLN A 46 -3.07 4.75 -3.95
C GLN A 46 -3.89 5.53 -4.99
N PHE A 47 -5.20 5.30 -5.02
CA PHE A 47 -6.16 6.16 -5.69
C PHE A 47 -6.44 7.38 -4.84
N SER A 48 -5.81 8.51 -5.17
CA SER A 48 -5.98 9.75 -4.42
C SER A 48 -7.20 10.53 -4.93
N GLY A 49 -8.08 10.85 -3.98
CA GLY A 49 -9.28 11.63 -4.23
C GLY A 49 -10.56 10.84 -4.02
N GLY A 50 -10.58 9.72 -3.28
CA GLY A 50 -11.83 9.01 -2.96
C GLY A 50 -12.53 8.41 -4.18
N ASN A 51 -12.03 7.30 -4.71
CA ASN A 51 -12.61 6.62 -5.87
C ASN A 51 -14.07 6.21 -5.60
N ASP A 52 -14.96 6.37 -6.59
CA ASP A 52 -16.33 5.86 -6.49
C ASP A 52 -16.34 4.34 -6.70
N GLY A 53 -16.27 3.62 -5.57
CA GLY A 53 -16.27 2.15 -5.53
C GLY A 53 -17.48 1.51 -6.18
N LEU A 54 -18.67 2.11 -6.05
CA LEU A 54 -19.91 1.57 -6.64
C LEU A 54 -19.98 1.72 -8.16
N ASN A 55 -19.17 2.61 -8.73
CA ASN A 55 -18.91 2.68 -10.17
C ASN A 55 -17.60 2.00 -10.57
N THR A 56 -16.88 1.34 -9.65
CA THR A 56 -15.67 0.58 -9.97
C THR A 56 -15.95 -0.93 -9.90
N LEU A 57 -16.59 -1.36 -8.80
CA LEU A 57 -17.13 -2.69 -8.55
C LEU A 57 -18.65 -2.56 -8.35
N ILE A 58 -19.38 -2.85 -9.42
CA ILE A 58 -20.78 -2.46 -9.63
C ILE A 58 -21.71 -3.57 -9.14
N PRO A 59 -22.63 -3.30 -8.21
CA PRO A 59 -23.70 -4.22 -7.83
C PRO A 59 -24.82 -4.19 -8.88
N PHE A 60 -24.54 -4.75 -10.07
CA PHE A 60 -25.33 -4.54 -11.30
C PHE A 60 -26.75 -5.14 -11.27
N ARG A 61 -27.08 -5.93 -10.25
CA ARG A 61 -28.45 -6.45 -10.04
C ARG A 61 -29.25 -5.69 -8.97
N ASN A 62 -28.66 -4.65 -8.38
CA ASN A 62 -29.27 -3.92 -7.29
C ASN A 62 -30.09 -2.71 -7.80
N ASP A 63 -31.41 -2.75 -7.63
CA ASP A 63 -32.30 -1.67 -8.08
C ASP A 63 -32.04 -0.33 -7.37
N ILE A 64 -31.55 -0.35 -6.12
CA ILE A 64 -31.19 0.86 -5.37
C ILE A 64 -30.02 1.57 -6.06
N TYR A 65 -29.05 0.83 -6.59
CA TYR A 65 -27.92 1.41 -7.34
C TYR A 65 -28.43 2.25 -8.52
N TYR A 66 -29.33 1.69 -9.34
CA TYR A 66 -29.90 2.40 -10.50
C TYR A 66 -30.79 3.58 -10.09
N ARG A 67 -31.62 3.41 -9.05
CA ARG A 67 -32.51 4.47 -8.56
C ARG A 67 -31.75 5.65 -7.97
N GLU A 68 -30.71 5.39 -7.19
CA GLU A 68 -29.91 6.42 -6.51
C GLU A 68 -28.87 7.06 -7.44
N ARG A 69 -28.63 6.47 -8.62
CA ARG A 69 -27.63 6.93 -9.61
C ARG A 69 -28.20 7.02 -11.03
N PRO A 70 -29.28 7.77 -11.28
CA PRO A 70 -29.95 7.78 -12.58
C PRO A 70 -29.10 8.29 -13.76
N LYS A 71 -27.97 8.96 -13.50
CA LYS A 71 -27.01 9.39 -14.54
C LYS A 71 -25.68 8.64 -14.47
N LEU A 72 -25.27 8.22 -13.28
CA LEU A 72 -23.98 7.56 -13.07
C LEU A 72 -24.05 6.03 -13.19
N ALA A 73 -25.21 5.41 -13.02
CA ALA A 73 -25.34 3.96 -13.02
C ALA A 73 -24.96 3.37 -14.39
N ILE A 74 -24.16 2.30 -14.35
CA ILE A 74 -23.73 1.61 -15.56
C ILE A 74 -24.71 0.48 -15.87
N PRO A 75 -25.30 0.44 -17.09
CA PRO A 75 -26.24 -0.61 -17.46
C PRO A 75 -25.60 -2.00 -17.40
N GLU A 76 -26.35 -3.01 -16.96
CA GLU A 76 -25.92 -4.41 -16.91
C GLU A 76 -25.32 -4.91 -18.25
N THR A 77 -25.84 -4.42 -19.38
CA THR A 77 -25.34 -4.82 -20.71
C THR A 77 -23.92 -4.32 -21.03
N LYS A 78 -23.38 -3.39 -20.25
CA LYS A 78 -22.03 -2.83 -20.44
C LYS A 78 -21.01 -3.35 -19.44
N VAL A 79 -21.44 -3.85 -18.28
CA VAL A 79 -20.51 -4.22 -17.19
C VAL A 79 -19.74 -5.51 -17.48
N LEU A 80 -18.60 -5.68 -16.79
CA LEU A 80 -17.78 -6.88 -16.87
C LEU A 80 -18.06 -7.80 -15.68
N LYS A 81 -19.03 -8.71 -15.82
CA LYS A 81 -19.48 -9.58 -14.71
C LYS A 81 -18.34 -10.41 -14.10
N LEU A 82 -18.15 -10.31 -12.78
CA LEU A 82 -17.19 -11.13 -12.02
C LEU A 82 -17.87 -12.25 -11.22
N THR A 83 -19.06 -11.96 -10.71
CA THR A 83 -19.93 -12.89 -9.98
C THR A 83 -21.36 -12.71 -10.47
N ASP A 84 -22.31 -13.42 -9.86
CA ASP A 84 -23.74 -13.27 -10.16
C ASP A 84 -24.30 -11.90 -9.80
N GLU A 85 -23.62 -11.13 -8.95
CA GLU A 85 -24.12 -9.85 -8.40
C GLU A 85 -23.14 -8.67 -8.56
N LEU A 86 -21.84 -8.94 -8.76
CA LEU A 86 -20.81 -7.92 -8.91
C LEU A 86 -20.14 -7.97 -10.29
N ALA A 87 -19.83 -6.78 -10.81
CA ALA A 87 -19.15 -6.62 -12.08
C ALA A 87 -18.11 -5.49 -12.00
N LEU A 88 -17.06 -5.55 -12.81
CA LEU A 88 -16.14 -4.42 -12.97
C LEU A 88 -16.70 -3.37 -13.92
N HIS A 89 -16.26 -2.13 -13.69
CA HIS A 89 -16.40 -1.04 -14.65
C HIS A 89 -15.84 -1.44 -16.04
N PRO A 90 -16.51 -1.09 -17.16
CA PRO A 90 -16.07 -1.47 -18.51
C PRO A 90 -14.61 -1.09 -18.84
N ALA A 91 -14.15 0.07 -18.36
CA ALA A 91 -12.77 0.52 -18.52
C ALA A 91 -11.70 -0.37 -17.87
N LEU A 92 -12.10 -1.34 -17.04
CA LEU A 92 -11.22 -2.32 -16.41
C LEU A 92 -11.10 -3.63 -17.22
N GLU A 93 -11.52 -3.65 -18.48
CA GLU A 93 -11.54 -4.85 -19.34
C GLU A 93 -10.22 -5.64 -19.34
N LYS A 94 -9.08 -4.94 -19.32
CA LYS A 94 -7.75 -5.57 -19.30
C LYS A 94 -7.47 -6.39 -18.05
N LEU A 95 -8.19 -6.14 -16.95
CA LEU A 95 -8.03 -6.86 -15.70
C LEU A 95 -8.91 -8.12 -15.62
N ARG A 96 -9.82 -8.32 -16.57
CA ARG A 96 -10.75 -9.45 -16.56
C ARG A 96 -10.03 -10.80 -16.63
N SER A 97 -9.10 -10.94 -17.56
CA SER A 97 -8.34 -12.19 -17.72
C SER A 97 -7.49 -12.51 -16.48
N TRP A 98 -6.98 -11.49 -15.78
CA TRP A 98 -6.25 -11.65 -14.53
C TRP A 98 -7.14 -12.14 -13.40
N TYR A 99 -8.40 -11.67 -13.35
CA TYR A 99 -9.40 -12.18 -12.41
C TYR A 99 -9.73 -13.65 -12.67
N ASP A 100 -10.01 -14.01 -13.94
CA ASP A 100 -10.34 -15.39 -14.31
C ASP A 100 -9.17 -16.36 -14.02
N GLN A 101 -7.93 -15.89 -14.10
CA GLN A 101 -6.72 -16.65 -13.71
C GLN A 101 -6.46 -16.67 -12.19
N GLY A 102 -7.23 -15.94 -11.37
CA GLY A 102 -7.06 -15.87 -9.92
C GLY A 102 -5.95 -14.92 -9.44
N TYR A 103 -5.36 -14.12 -10.34
CA TYR A 103 -4.30 -13.14 -10.05
C TYR A 103 -4.81 -11.72 -9.81
N PHE A 104 -6.11 -11.47 -9.96
CA PHE A 104 -6.74 -10.20 -9.59
C PHE A 104 -7.95 -10.50 -8.71
N ARG A 105 -8.05 -9.83 -7.56
CA ARG A 105 -9.06 -10.06 -6.53
C ARG A 105 -9.50 -8.73 -5.94
N PHE A 106 -10.65 -8.75 -5.30
CA PHE A 106 -11.19 -7.58 -4.62
C PHE A 106 -11.62 -7.92 -3.21
N LEU A 107 -11.61 -6.90 -2.36
CA LEU A 107 -12.29 -6.85 -1.08
C LEU A 107 -13.29 -5.71 -1.17
N ASN A 108 -14.45 -5.89 -0.56
CA ASN A 108 -15.50 -4.90 -0.58
C ASN A 108 -15.90 -4.48 0.84
N ASN A 109 -16.58 -3.33 0.96
CA ASN A 109 -16.96 -2.75 2.24
C ASN A 109 -15.76 -2.51 3.17
N VAL A 110 -14.62 -2.13 2.60
CA VAL A 110 -13.39 -1.81 3.34
C VAL A 110 -13.46 -0.39 3.87
N GLY A 111 -13.19 -0.20 5.16
CA GLY A 111 -13.21 1.09 5.84
C GLY A 111 -12.65 0.95 7.25
N TYR A 112 -13.14 1.78 8.18
CA TYR A 112 -12.72 1.78 9.58
C TYR A 112 -13.81 2.41 10.47
N PRO A 113 -13.80 2.16 11.80
CA PRO A 113 -14.74 2.77 12.74
C PRO A 113 -14.62 4.29 12.78
N ASN A 114 -15.75 4.98 12.89
CA ASN A 114 -15.85 6.45 12.96
C ASN A 114 -15.13 7.16 11.80
N PRO A 115 -15.51 6.86 10.54
CA PRO A 115 -14.77 7.32 9.38
C PRO A 115 -14.81 8.85 9.21
N ASP A 116 -13.70 9.40 8.72
CA ASP A 116 -13.60 10.81 8.32
C ASP A 116 -13.88 10.95 6.81
N ARG A 117 -14.30 12.15 6.37
CA ARG A 117 -14.56 12.47 4.96
C ARG A 117 -13.64 13.56 4.40
N SER A 118 -12.69 14.04 5.19
CA SER A 118 -11.60 14.92 4.75
C SER A 118 -10.55 14.08 4.05
N HIS A 119 -10.15 14.48 2.84
CA HIS A 119 -9.04 13.83 2.12
C HIS A 119 -7.79 13.78 2.98
N PHE A 120 -7.42 14.91 3.60
CA PHE A 120 -6.22 14.97 4.45
C PHE A 120 -6.30 13.98 5.60
N ARG A 121 -7.40 14.00 6.37
CA ARG A 121 -7.49 13.18 7.56
C ARG A 121 -7.63 11.70 7.24
N SER A 122 -8.44 11.35 6.25
CA SER A 122 -8.63 9.96 5.84
C SER A 122 -7.35 9.37 5.28
N MET A 123 -6.62 10.14 4.46
CA MET A 123 -5.30 9.73 3.96
C MET A 123 -4.31 9.51 5.11
N ASP A 124 -4.25 10.40 6.09
CA ASP A 124 -3.40 10.21 7.27
C ASP A 124 -3.76 8.92 8.02
N ILE A 125 -5.04 8.60 8.17
CA ILE A 125 -5.49 7.36 8.83
C ILE A 125 -4.99 6.13 8.07
N TRP A 126 -5.15 6.09 6.74
CA TRP A 126 -4.63 4.99 5.92
C TRP A 126 -3.08 4.93 5.92
N HIS A 127 -2.41 6.08 5.86
CA HIS A 127 -0.94 6.16 5.88
C HIS A 127 -0.34 5.72 7.21
N THR A 128 -1.03 6.00 8.32
CA THR A 128 -0.51 5.74 9.66
C THR A 128 -1.10 4.49 10.30
N ALA A 129 -2.17 3.93 9.73
CA ALA A 129 -2.99 2.86 10.30
C ALA A 129 -3.56 3.20 11.70
N SER A 130 -3.76 4.49 11.98
CA SER A 130 -4.24 4.95 13.29
C SER A 130 -5.76 4.78 13.46
N ASP A 131 -6.24 4.93 14.69
CA ASP A 131 -7.67 5.15 14.92
C ASP A 131 -8.08 6.56 14.42
N ALA A 132 -9.35 6.76 14.08
CA ALA A 132 -9.85 8.02 13.53
C ALA A 132 -9.59 9.23 14.44
N SER A 133 -9.53 9.03 15.76
CA SER A 133 -9.22 10.06 16.76
C SER A 133 -7.73 10.30 17.00
N GLU A 134 -6.83 9.52 16.38
CA GLU A 134 -5.40 9.54 16.68
C GLU A 134 -4.56 10.11 15.53
N TYR A 135 -3.75 11.13 15.83
CA TYR A 135 -2.86 11.79 14.88
C TYR A 135 -1.41 11.31 15.11
N ARG A 136 -0.86 10.61 14.13
CA ARG A 136 0.52 10.10 14.17
C ARG A 136 1.41 10.86 13.20
N GLN A 137 2.68 11.00 13.56
CA GLN A 137 3.72 11.60 12.71
C GLN A 137 4.51 10.55 11.90
N THR A 138 4.20 9.26 12.11
CA THR A 138 4.84 8.14 11.42
C THR A 138 3.82 7.29 10.68
N GLY A 139 4.20 6.85 9.49
CA GLY A 139 3.44 5.94 8.66
C GLY A 139 3.74 4.48 8.96
N TRP A 140 2.84 3.58 8.56
CA TRP A 140 3.01 2.16 8.83
C TRP A 140 4.15 1.53 8.01
N ILE A 141 4.42 2.01 6.79
CA ILE A 141 5.57 1.55 5.99
C ILE A 141 6.88 2.06 6.59
N GLY A 142 6.89 3.30 7.10
CA GLY A 142 8.01 3.82 7.86
C GLY A 142 8.33 3.00 9.11
N ARG A 143 7.30 2.64 9.89
CA ARG A 143 7.46 1.74 11.05
C ARG A 143 7.83 0.32 10.65
N TYR A 144 7.40 -0.16 9.48
CA TYR A 144 7.91 -1.39 8.88
C TYR A 144 9.42 -1.33 8.66
N LEU A 145 9.93 -0.24 8.08
CA LEU A 145 11.38 -0.04 7.92
C LEU A 145 12.11 0.03 9.27
N ASP A 146 11.53 0.72 10.26
CA ASP A 146 12.11 0.77 11.61
C ASP A 146 12.23 -0.64 12.22
N ALA A 147 11.19 -1.47 12.05
CA ALA A 147 11.15 -2.83 12.59
C ALA A 147 12.08 -3.80 11.84
N GLN A 148 12.35 -3.56 10.55
CA GLN A 148 13.34 -4.31 9.76
C GLN A 148 14.78 -3.91 10.07
N CYS A 149 15.00 -2.75 10.72
CA CYS A 149 16.34 -2.23 10.91
C CYS A 149 17.06 -2.81 12.14
N SER A 150 17.90 -3.83 11.92
CA SER A 150 18.86 -4.41 12.88
C SER A 150 20.30 -3.98 12.59
N GLY A 151 20.54 -2.67 12.46
CA GLY A 151 21.88 -2.10 12.22
C GLY A 151 21.84 -0.95 11.22
N THR A 152 22.49 -1.12 10.07
CA THR A 152 22.48 -0.13 8.98
C THR A 152 21.16 -0.19 8.22
N CYS A 153 20.25 0.73 8.54
CA CYS A 153 18.98 0.85 7.83
C CYS A 153 19.21 1.36 6.40
N GLN A 154 18.46 0.84 5.43
CA GLN A 154 18.59 1.23 4.03
C GLN A 154 17.27 1.86 3.54
N PRO A 155 17.22 3.20 3.33
CA PRO A 155 16.01 3.88 2.85
C PRO A 155 15.41 3.26 1.58
N TYR A 156 16.26 2.73 0.69
CA TYR A 156 15.82 2.09 -0.54
C TYR A 156 15.04 0.79 -0.33
N GLN A 157 14.92 0.26 0.89
CA GLN A 157 14.08 -0.91 1.16
C GLN A 157 12.58 -0.61 1.00
N ALA A 158 12.19 0.68 1.06
CA ALA A 158 10.87 1.14 0.63
C ALA A 158 11.00 2.38 -0.25
N LEU A 159 10.52 2.29 -1.49
CA LEU A 159 10.63 3.34 -2.50
C LEU A 159 9.27 3.91 -2.85
N GLU A 160 9.16 5.23 -2.85
CA GLU A 160 7.99 5.93 -3.39
C GLU A 160 8.34 6.52 -4.75
N ILE A 161 7.60 6.15 -5.80
CA ILE A 161 7.86 6.64 -7.16
C ILE A 161 7.13 7.96 -7.35
N ASP A 162 7.66 8.98 -6.70
CA ASP A 162 7.19 10.36 -6.71
C ASP A 162 8.35 11.31 -6.37
N ASP A 163 8.11 12.62 -6.45
CA ASP A 163 9.08 13.65 -6.06
C ASP A 163 9.07 13.93 -4.54
N GLN A 164 8.02 13.50 -3.84
CA GLN A 164 7.81 13.74 -2.42
C GLN A 164 7.50 12.45 -1.67
N LEU A 165 7.90 12.42 -0.40
CA LEU A 165 7.67 11.30 0.48
C LEU A 165 6.37 11.46 1.28
N SER A 166 5.44 10.55 1.07
CA SER A 166 4.17 10.41 1.79
C SER A 166 4.37 10.14 3.28
N LEU A 167 3.37 10.44 4.10
CA LEU A 167 3.39 10.15 5.54
C LEU A 167 3.57 8.64 5.78
N SER A 168 2.97 7.79 4.94
CA SER A 168 3.08 6.33 5.03
C SER A 168 4.53 5.83 5.11
N MET A 169 5.46 6.51 4.42
CA MET A 169 6.86 6.09 4.28
C MET A 169 7.78 6.64 5.38
N LYS A 170 7.27 7.39 6.36
CA LYS A 170 8.07 8.06 7.39
C LYS A 170 8.02 7.27 8.70
N GLY A 171 9.15 6.67 9.10
CA GLY A 171 9.32 6.02 10.41
C GLY A 171 9.87 6.98 11.45
N GLU A 172 10.04 6.48 12.67
CA GLU A 172 10.71 7.20 13.75
C GLU A 172 12.22 7.28 13.51
N ARG A 173 12.83 6.21 12.98
CA ARG A 173 14.27 6.11 12.77
C ARG A 173 14.67 6.18 11.30
N VAL A 174 13.85 5.60 10.44
CA VAL A 174 14.11 5.40 9.02
C VAL A 174 12.99 6.01 8.20
N LYS A 175 13.35 6.68 7.10
CA LYS A 175 12.40 7.14 6.09
C LYS A 175 12.65 6.35 4.82
N GLY A 176 11.58 6.03 4.08
CA GLY A 176 11.72 5.54 2.72
C GLY A 176 12.35 6.60 1.81
N LEU A 177 12.62 6.24 0.56
CA LEU A 177 13.19 7.16 -0.43
C LEU A 177 12.16 7.46 -1.52
N ALA A 178 11.95 8.75 -1.80
CA ALA A 178 11.20 9.20 -2.96
C ALA A 178 12.13 9.27 -4.18
N VAL A 179 11.72 8.64 -5.29
CA VAL A 179 12.49 8.57 -6.53
C VAL A 179 11.57 8.50 -7.76
N SER A 180 11.34 9.65 -8.38
CA SER A 180 10.58 9.75 -9.64
C SER A 180 11.41 9.33 -10.86
N ASP A 181 12.66 9.76 -10.94
CA ASP A 181 13.64 9.43 -11.98
C ASP A 181 14.98 9.05 -11.35
N PRO A 182 15.35 7.75 -11.36
CA PRO A 182 16.58 7.27 -10.73
C PRO A 182 17.85 7.84 -11.35
N LYS A 183 17.85 8.07 -12.67
CA LYS A 183 19.01 8.61 -13.39
C LYS A 183 19.21 10.07 -13.04
N ARG A 184 18.12 10.84 -13.03
CA ARG A 184 18.15 12.25 -12.61
C ARG A 184 18.58 12.41 -11.16
N LEU A 185 18.03 11.59 -10.25
CA LEU A 185 18.42 11.60 -8.84
C LEU A 185 19.92 11.33 -8.71
N TYR A 186 20.45 10.31 -9.39
CA TYR A 186 21.88 10.01 -9.39
C TYR A 186 22.76 11.15 -9.89
N GLN A 187 22.37 11.77 -11.01
CA GLN A 187 23.09 12.94 -11.55
C GLN A 187 23.10 14.11 -10.55
N GLN A 188 21.99 14.36 -9.85
CA GLN A 188 21.92 15.39 -8.81
C GLN A 188 22.85 15.06 -7.63
N THR A 189 22.85 13.80 -7.18
CA THR A 189 23.73 13.34 -6.09
C THR A 189 25.23 13.37 -6.41
N LYS A 190 25.61 13.52 -7.69
CA LYS A 190 27.00 13.71 -8.11
C LYS A 190 27.54 15.13 -7.93
N ASN A 191 26.70 16.10 -7.58
CA ASN A 191 27.16 17.46 -7.33
C ASN A 191 28.16 17.47 -6.16
N PRO A 192 29.39 18.00 -6.35
CA PRO A 192 30.41 18.04 -5.30
C PRO A 192 29.93 18.69 -4.00
N PHE A 193 29.07 19.71 -4.10
CA PHE A 193 28.48 20.38 -2.93
C PHE A 193 27.72 19.41 -2.03
N TYR A 194 26.86 18.55 -2.60
CA TYR A 194 26.10 17.58 -1.79
C TYR A 194 27.01 16.49 -1.21
N GLN A 195 28.03 16.07 -1.96
CA GLN A 195 28.98 15.06 -1.47
C GLN A 195 29.83 15.58 -0.31
N GLU A 196 30.26 16.83 -0.38
CA GLU A 196 31.00 17.49 0.69
C GLU A 196 30.09 17.73 1.91
N LEU A 197 28.88 18.23 1.68
CA LEU A 197 27.89 18.47 2.73
C LEU A 197 27.52 17.21 3.50
N ALA A 198 27.41 16.06 2.84
CA ALA A 198 27.11 14.78 3.49
C ALA A 198 28.29 14.18 4.28
N ARG A 199 29.54 14.60 3.97
CA ARG A 199 30.76 14.10 4.63
C ARG A 199 31.26 14.99 5.75
N ALA A 200 30.86 16.25 5.77
CA ALA A 200 31.27 17.19 6.81
C ALA A 200 30.80 16.69 8.20
N ASN A 201 31.66 16.84 9.22
CA ASN A 201 31.31 16.49 10.59
C ASN A 201 30.43 17.61 11.18
N HIS A 202 29.17 17.29 11.49
CA HIS A 202 28.15 18.27 11.88
C HIS A 202 27.79 18.24 13.38
N GLU A 203 28.72 17.77 14.22
CA GLU A 203 28.59 17.75 15.69
C GLU A 203 28.12 19.10 16.30
N ALA A 204 28.35 20.22 15.60
CA ALA A 204 27.99 21.56 16.06
C ALA A 204 26.48 21.91 15.92
N TYR A 205 25.67 21.14 15.18
CA TYR A 205 24.27 21.50 14.89
C TYR A 205 23.29 20.33 15.04
N ALA A 206 22.98 19.96 16.29
CA ALA A 206 22.04 18.89 16.62
C ALA A 206 20.64 19.04 16.00
N ASN A 207 20.20 20.26 15.69
CA ASN A 207 18.88 20.54 15.11
C ASN A 207 18.77 20.28 13.61
N VAL A 208 19.87 20.08 12.89
CA VAL A 208 19.89 19.77 11.44
C VAL A 208 20.59 18.45 11.12
N ASP A 209 21.05 17.70 12.13
CA ASP A 209 21.69 16.38 11.96
C ASP A 209 20.84 15.41 11.13
N TYR A 210 19.51 15.42 11.34
CA TYR A 210 18.56 14.66 10.53
C TYR A 210 18.66 14.99 9.02
N LEU A 211 18.89 16.25 8.64
CA LEU A 211 19.01 16.65 7.23
C LEU A 211 20.28 16.08 6.61
N TYR A 212 21.39 16.12 7.33
CA TYR A 212 22.66 15.55 6.87
C TYR A 212 22.60 14.03 6.76
N LYS A 213 22.01 13.37 7.76
CA LYS A 213 21.72 11.93 7.70
C LYS A 213 20.89 11.58 6.48
N THR A 214 19.77 12.29 6.26
CA THR A 214 18.87 12.06 5.11
C THR A 214 19.60 12.29 3.78
N LEU A 215 20.46 13.30 3.70
CA LEU A 215 21.27 13.54 2.51
C LEU A 215 22.24 12.39 2.26
N ALA A 216 23.02 11.97 3.27
CA ALA A 216 23.97 10.87 3.15
C ALA A 216 23.28 9.55 2.73
N GLU A 217 22.15 9.25 3.35
CA GLU A 217 21.26 8.14 3.03
C GLU A 217 20.76 8.20 1.57
N THR A 218 20.38 9.38 1.10
CA THR A 218 19.96 9.63 -0.28
C THR A 218 21.10 9.43 -1.27
N LEU A 219 22.29 9.97 -0.99
CA LEU A 219 23.48 9.80 -1.83
C LEU A 219 23.83 8.31 -1.98
N SER A 220 23.85 7.57 -0.87
CA SER A 220 24.14 6.14 -0.86
C SER A 220 23.09 5.33 -1.63
N SER A 221 21.81 5.57 -1.34
CA SER A 221 20.70 4.87 -1.99
C SER A 221 20.62 5.14 -3.48
N SER A 222 20.84 6.39 -3.89
CA SER A 222 20.86 6.82 -5.28
C SER A 222 21.97 6.11 -6.08
N ALA A 223 23.18 6.04 -5.52
CA ALA A 223 24.29 5.31 -6.14
C ALA A 223 23.99 3.81 -6.28
N TYR A 224 23.42 3.19 -5.25
CA TYR A 224 23.00 1.78 -5.27
C TYR A 224 21.95 1.50 -6.35
N ILE A 225 20.86 2.27 -6.37
CA ILE A 225 19.76 2.11 -7.33
C ILE A 225 20.27 2.32 -8.76
N HIS A 226 21.07 3.36 -9.00
CA HIS A 226 21.65 3.59 -10.33
C HIS A 226 22.51 2.41 -10.78
N ALA A 227 23.41 1.92 -9.93
CA ALA A 227 24.27 0.79 -10.26
C ALA A 227 23.48 -0.48 -10.64
N LYS A 228 22.32 -0.71 -10.00
CA LYS A 228 21.43 -1.83 -10.33
C LYS A 228 20.70 -1.63 -11.65
N THR A 229 20.19 -0.43 -11.90
CA THR A 229 19.30 -0.12 -13.04
C THR A 229 20.02 0.17 -14.35
N ASP A 230 21.33 0.43 -14.32
CA ASP A 230 22.13 0.75 -15.52
C ASP A 230 22.24 -0.42 -16.52
N VAL A 231 21.98 -1.65 -16.07
CA VAL A 231 22.26 -2.87 -16.84
C VAL A 231 21.01 -3.43 -17.53
N THR A 232 19.80 -3.18 -17.02
CA THR A 232 18.57 -3.81 -17.53
C THR A 232 17.34 -2.89 -17.44
N GLY A 233 16.75 -2.45 -18.57
CA GLY A 233 15.38 -1.83 -18.66
C GLY A 233 14.26 -2.71 -19.28
N THR A 234 13.01 -2.63 -18.78
CA THR A 234 11.85 -3.50 -19.09
C THR A 234 11.60 -3.61 -20.58
N THR A 235 11.02 -4.74 -21.01
CA THR A 235 10.68 -4.99 -22.42
C THR A 235 9.22 -4.69 -22.72
N GLY A 236 8.35 -4.60 -21.71
CA GLY A 236 6.96 -4.23 -21.86
C GLY A 236 6.78 -2.81 -22.40
N SER A 237 5.78 -2.62 -23.26
CA SER A 237 5.40 -1.30 -23.78
C SER A 237 4.41 -0.63 -22.83
N TYR A 238 4.92 0.06 -21.81
CA TYR A 238 4.06 0.74 -20.83
C TYR A 238 3.34 1.96 -21.43
N PRO A 239 2.09 2.23 -21.01
CA PRO A 239 1.40 3.46 -21.39
C PRO A 239 2.18 4.72 -21.01
N THR A 240 2.02 5.77 -21.81
CA THR A 240 2.74 7.05 -21.65
C THR A 240 2.08 8.00 -20.65
N HIS A 241 1.01 7.61 -19.97
CA HIS A 241 0.47 8.40 -18.86
C HIS A 241 1.30 8.19 -17.59
N GLU A 242 1.06 9.01 -16.58
CA GLU A 242 1.90 9.06 -15.37
C GLU A 242 1.98 7.73 -14.62
N LEU A 243 0.85 7.09 -14.33
CA LEU A 243 0.84 5.78 -13.67
C LEU A 243 1.60 4.71 -14.48
N GLY A 244 1.49 4.73 -15.81
CA GLY A 244 2.22 3.80 -16.69
C GLY A 244 3.74 3.97 -16.57
N ARG A 245 4.23 5.22 -16.55
CA ARG A 245 5.65 5.51 -16.28
C ARG A 245 6.08 5.08 -14.88
N ARG A 246 5.27 5.35 -13.85
CA ARG A 246 5.58 4.97 -12.46
C ARG A 246 5.70 3.45 -12.31
N LEU A 247 4.74 2.69 -12.83
CA LEU A 247 4.80 1.22 -12.80
C LEU A 247 5.92 0.65 -13.68
N LYS A 248 6.29 1.32 -14.78
CA LYS A 248 7.50 0.97 -15.53
C LYS A 248 8.75 1.07 -14.64
N THR A 249 8.91 2.16 -13.89
CA THR A 249 10.04 2.33 -12.96
C THR A 249 10.05 1.25 -11.88
N VAL A 250 8.88 0.92 -11.31
CA VAL A 250 8.76 -0.20 -10.35
C VAL A 250 9.21 -1.52 -10.98
N ALA A 251 8.75 -1.83 -12.19
CA ALA A 251 9.15 -3.05 -12.89
C ALA A 251 10.65 -3.08 -13.21
N ASP A 252 11.24 -1.94 -13.59
CA ASP A 252 12.68 -1.78 -13.80
C ASP A 252 13.47 -2.10 -12.52
N PHE A 253 13.03 -1.59 -11.36
CA PHE A 253 13.64 -1.87 -10.07
C PHE A 253 13.54 -3.34 -9.66
N ILE A 254 12.32 -3.89 -9.72
CA ILE A 254 12.06 -5.30 -9.39
C ILE A 254 12.95 -6.19 -10.27
N ARG A 255 13.00 -5.93 -11.58
CA ARG A 255 13.80 -6.74 -12.50
C ARG A 255 15.29 -6.63 -12.26
N SER A 256 15.78 -5.43 -12.00
CA SER A 256 17.20 -5.16 -11.73
C SER A 256 17.67 -5.70 -10.38
N GLY A 257 16.77 -6.24 -9.55
CA GLY A 257 17.11 -6.80 -8.24
C GLY A 257 17.58 -5.72 -7.27
N VAL A 258 16.92 -4.55 -7.31
CA VAL A 258 16.96 -3.58 -6.23
C VAL A 258 16.32 -4.24 -5.00
N ASP A 259 17.02 -4.20 -3.87
CA ASP A 259 16.60 -4.85 -2.62
C ASP A 259 15.55 -4.00 -1.88
N SER A 260 14.38 -3.86 -2.52
CA SER A 260 13.21 -3.16 -1.98
C SER A 260 12.06 -4.12 -1.79
N ASN A 261 11.46 -4.13 -0.60
CA ASN A 261 10.26 -4.92 -0.31
C ASN A 261 8.98 -4.13 -0.56
N VAL A 262 9.03 -2.80 -0.55
CA VAL A 262 7.83 -1.96 -0.73
C VAL A 262 8.06 -0.92 -1.81
N TYR A 263 7.12 -0.83 -2.75
CA TYR A 263 7.02 0.27 -3.70
C TYR A 263 5.70 0.98 -3.52
N TYR A 264 5.70 2.31 -3.48
CA TYR A 264 4.51 3.13 -3.33
C TYR A 264 4.32 4.04 -4.55
N VAL A 265 3.12 4.06 -5.12
CA VAL A 265 2.76 4.95 -6.22
C VAL A 265 1.39 5.56 -5.97
N SER A 266 1.23 6.84 -6.31
CA SER A 266 -0.07 7.51 -6.33
C SER A 266 -0.64 7.57 -7.75
N HIS A 267 -1.95 7.41 -7.87
CA HIS A 267 -2.76 7.64 -9.07
C HIS A 267 -3.93 8.55 -8.67
N GLY A 268 -3.83 9.83 -8.99
CA GLY A 268 -4.73 10.84 -8.42
C GLY A 268 -5.90 11.26 -9.31
N SER A 269 -6.53 12.37 -8.89
CA SER A 269 -7.67 13.02 -9.56
C SER A 269 -9.01 12.28 -9.47
N PHE A 270 -9.16 11.36 -8.52
CA PHE A 270 -10.45 10.70 -8.28
C PHE A 270 -11.47 11.61 -7.58
N ASP A 271 -11.06 12.82 -7.16
CA ASP A 271 -11.95 13.76 -6.48
C ASP A 271 -12.95 14.44 -7.43
N THR A 272 -13.99 13.69 -7.75
CA THR A 272 -14.87 13.96 -8.89
C THR A 272 -16.28 14.23 -8.41
N HIS A 273 -16.55 15.50 -8.11
CA HIS A 273 -17.85 15.97 -7.61
C HIS A 273 -18.85 16.40 -8.68
N VAL A 274 -18.38 16.61 -9.91
CA VAL A 274 -19.16 17.17 -11.02
C VAL A 274 -18.85 16.39 -12.28
N ASN A 275 -19.89 16.00 -13.04
CA ASN A 275 -19.78 15.26 -14.29
C ASN A 275 -18.71 14.15 -14.20
N GLN A 276 -18.82 13.33 -13.15
CA GLN A 276 -17.77 12.42 -12.69
C GLN A 276 -17.40 11.35 -13.72
N GLN A 277 -18.40 10.83 -14.45
CA GLN A 277 -18.27 9.59 -15.23
C GLN A 277 -17.09 9.59 -16.23
N PRO A 278 -16.90 10.59 -17.12
CA PRO A 278 -15.80 10.56 -18.08
C PRO A 278 -14.42 10.58 -17.41
N LYS A 279 -14.27 11.35 -16.32
CA LYS A 279 -13.01 11.45 -15.60
C LYS A 279 -12.68 10.16 -14.87
N GLN A 280 -13.65 9.58 -14.16
CA GLN A 280 -13.45 8.30 -13.50
C GLN A 280 -13.14 7.18 -14.51
N GLU A 281 -13.89 7.11 -15.62
CA GLU A 281 -13.64 6.15 -16.69
C GLU A 281 -12.20 6.25 -17.23
N GLN A 282 -11.72 7.46 -17.49
CA GLN A 282 -10.35 7.69 -17.94
C GLN A 282 -9.34 7.18 -16.91
N LEU A 283 -9.53 7.50 -15.62
CA LEU A 283 -8.59 7.10 -14.55
C LEU A 283 -8.57 5.58 -14.35
N LEU A 284 -9.73 4.92 -14.40
CA LEU A 284 -9.83 3.47 -14.33
C LEU A 284 -9.18 2.80 -15.55
N ARG A 285 -9.33 3.37 -16.74
CA ARG A 285 -8.65 2.88 -17.95
C ARG A 285 -7.13 2.94 -17.83
N GLN A 286 -6.60 4.08 -17.38
CA GLN A 286 -5.17 4.26 -17.11
C GLN A 286 -4.65 3.24 -16.08
N TYR A 287 -5.43 2.97 -15.04
CA TYR A 287 -5.09 1.92 -14.07
C TYR A 287 -5.05 0.54 -14.71
N ALA A 288 -6.09 0.15 -15.45
CA ALA A 288 -6.16 -1.16 -16.08
C ALA A 288 -5.05 -1.38 -17.11
N GLU A 289 -4.76 -0.38 -17.95
CA GLU A 289 -3.69 -0.44 -18.96
C GLU A 289 -2.30 -0.59 -18.32
N ALA A 290 -2.01 0.22 -17.29
CA ALA A 290 -0.70 0.17 -16.65
C ALA A 290 -0.51 -1.10 -15.80
N LEU A 291 -1.53 -1.53 -15.06
CA LEU A 291 -1.46 -2.75 -14.25
C LEU A 291 -1.38 -4.00 -15.11
N ASP A 292 -2.11 -4.07 -16.23
CA ASP A 292 -2.05 -5.19 -17.17
C ASP A 292 -0.61 -5.39 -17.70
N VAL A 293 0.02 -4.35 -18.23
CA VAL A 293 1.41 -4.44 -18.73
C VAL A 293 2.38 -4.79 -17.59
N PHE A 294 2.22 -4.19 -16.41
CA PHE A 294 3.03 -4.50 -15.24
C PHE A 294 2.96 -5.99 -14.86
N MET A 295 1.75 -6.55 -14.81
CA MET A 295 1.50 -7.95 -14.49
C MET A 295 2.06 -8.90 -15.56
N GLN A 296 1.93 -8.55 -16.84
CA GLN A 296 2.54 -9.30 -17.95
C GLN A 296 4.07 -9.34 -17.82
N ASP A 297 4.70 -8.20 -17.52
CA ASP A 297 6.14 -8.10 -17.32
C ASP A 297 6.62 -8.95 -16.13
N LEU A 298 5.91 -8.90 -15.01
CA LEU A 298 6.20 -9.74 -13.85
C LEU A 298 6.06 -11.23 -14.17
N LYS A 299 5.04 -11.61 -14.94
CA LYS A 299 4.82 -12.99 -15.39
C LYS A 299 5.95 -13.46 -16.30
N ALA A 300 6.36 -12.65 -17.27
CA ALA A 300 7.46 -12.94 -18.19
C ALA A 300 8.81 -13.13 -17.47
N GLN A 301 8.97 -12.51 -16.29
CA GLN A 301 10.17 -12.61 -15.47
C GLN A 301 10.08 -13.67 -14.36
N HIS A 302 8.99 -14.44 -14.30
CA HIS A 302 8.73 -15.40 -13.22
C HIS A 302 8.72 -14.76 -11.82
N LYS A 303 8.29 -13.50 -11.74
CA LYS A 303 8.17 -12.72 -10.49
C LYS A 303 6.73 -12.48 -10.04
N LEU A 304 5.74 -12.86 -10.84
CA LEU A 304 4.32 -12.63 -10.53
C LEU A 304 3.92 -13.16 -9.15
N ASP A 305 4.39 -14.35 -8.76
CA ASP A 305 4.07 -14.96 -7.47
C ASP A 305 4.82 -14.33 -6.27
N LYS A 306 5.79 -13.44 -6.54
CA LYS A 306 6.61 -12.75 -5.53
C LYS A 306 6.18 -11.30 -5.33
N VAL A 307 5.29 -10.77 -6.16
CA VAL A 307 4.84 -9.38 -6.07
C VAL A 307 3.35 -9.36 -5.81
N LEU A 308 2.93 -8.69 -4.72
CA LEU A 308 1.54 -8.41 -4.43
C LEU A 308 1.29 -6.93 -4.62
N VAL A 309 0.30 -6.59 -5.42
CA VAL A 309 -0.15 -5.22 -5.66
C VAL A 309 -1.39 -4.97 -4.80
N LEU A 310 -1.34 -3.94 -3.96
CA LEU A 310 -2.47 -3.44 -3.18
C LEU A 310 -2.95 -2.12 -3.80
N THR A 311 -4.22 -2.03 -4.18
CA THR A 311 -4.83 -0.79 -4.65
C THR A 311 -5.95 -0.36 -3.73
N PHE A 312 -5.89 0.86 -3.20
CA PHE A 312 -6.91 1.41 -2.30
C PHE A 312 -7.18 2.89 -2.58
N SER A 313 -8.28 3.41 -2.02
CA SER A 313 -8.57 4.84 -1.93
C SER A 313 -8.93 5.18 -0.49
N GLU A 314 -8.67 6.41 -0.06
CA GLU A 314 -8.81 6.85 1.34
C GLU A 314 -10.23 6.73 1.89
N PHE A 315 -11.23 6.78 1.01
CA PHE A 315 -12.64 6.52 1.29
C PHE A 315 -13.38 6.23 -0.02
N GLY A 316 -14.66 5.86 0.11
CA GLY A 316 -15.61 5.73 -1.00
C GLY A 316 -16.48 6.95 -1.21
N ARG A 317 -17.54 6.77 -2.00
CA ARG A 317 -18.51 7.82 -2.33
C ARG A 317 -19.88 7.48 -1.78
N ARG A 318 -20.72 8.50 -1.60
CA ARG A 318 -22.12 8.30 -1.22
C ARG A 318 -22.83 7.42 -2.24
N VAL A 319 -23.83 6.67 -1.76
CA VAL A 319 -24.65 5.82 -2.64
C VAL A 319 -25.42 6.68 -3.65
N LYS A 320 -26.01 7.77 -3.17
CA LYS A 320 -26.79 8.72 -3.97
C LYS A 320 -25.89 9.68 -4.75
N GLN A 321 -26.16 9.80 -6.05
CA GLN A 321 -25.52 10.82 -6.88
C GLN A 321 -25.98 12.23 -6.45
N ASN A 322 -25.09 13.21 -6.57
CA ASN A 322 -25.43 14.61 -6.30
C ASN A 322 -26.09 15.28 -7.53
N ALA A 323 -26.54 16.53 -7.37
CA ALA A 323 -27.23 17.28 -8.42
C ALA A 323 -26.33 17.64 -9.62
N SER A 324 -25.01 17.53 -9.48
CA SER A 324 -24.01 17.92 -10.47
C SER A 324 -23.50 16.75 -11.30
N ASN A 325 -24.22 15.62 -11.32
CA ASN A 325 -23.80 14.36 -11.95
C ASN A 325 -22.44 13.86 -11.44
N GLY A 326 -22.19 14.02 -10.14
CA GLY A 326 -21.07 13.40 -9.43
C GLY A 326 -21.54 12.80 -8.11
N THR A 327 -20.60 12.61 -7.19
CA THR A 327 -20.91 12.08 -5.86
C THR A 327 -20.16 12.86 -4.78
N ASP A 328 -20.80 12.98 -3.62
CA ASP A 328 -20.17 13.56 -2.44
C ASP A 328 -19.32 12.50 -1.72
N HIS A 329 -18.48 12.94 -0.78
CA HIS A 329 -17.64 12.04 0.01
C HIS A 329 -18.50 11.05 0.80
N GLY A 330 -18.10 9.78 0.74
CA GLY A 330 -18.63 8.70 1.54
C GLY A 330 -17.53 8.11 2.43
N THR A 331 -17.60 6.81 2.72
CA THR A 331 -16.72 6.15 3.70
C THR A 331 -16.17 4.82 3.18
N ALA A 332 -16.91 3.72 3.26
CA ALA A 332 -16.41 2.42 2.83
C ALA A 332 -16.22 2.32 1.31
N ASN A 333 -15.22 1.55 0.88
CA ASN A 333 -14.85 1.39 -0.52
C ASN A 333 -14.44 -0.06 -0.86
N CYS A 334 -14.17 -0.32 -2.13
CA CYS A 334 -13.49 -1.53 -2.58
C CYS A 334 -11.95 -1.36 -2.54
N VAL A 335 -11.25 -2.47 -2.32
CA VAL A 335 -9.80 -2.60 -2.42
C VAL A 335 -9.47 -3.71 -3.41
N PHE A 336 -8.42 -3.55 -4.20
CA PHE A 336 -7.94 -4.60 -5.11
C PHE A 336 -6.62 -5.19 -4.67
N LEU A 337 -6.47 -6.50 -4.88
CA LEU A 337 -5.22 -7.22 -4.79
C LEU A 337 -4.89 -7.83 -6.15
N ALA A 338 -3.63 -7.70 -6.60
CA ALA A 338 -3.17 -8.32 -7.84
C ALA A 338 -1.80 -8.96 -7.70
N GLY A 339 -1.51 -9.98 -8.49
CA GLY A 339 -0.22 -10.70 -8.46
C GLY A 339 -0.28 -11.88 -7.51
N GLY A 340 0.77 -12.05 -6.70
CA GLY A 340 0.97 -13.19 -5.83
C GLY A 340 -0.25 -13.62 -5.01
N ASN A 341 -0.27 -14.90 -4.63
CA ASN A 341 -1.47 -15.51 -4.08
C ASN A 341 -1.58 -15.30 -2.55
N LEU A 342 -2.37 -14.31 -2.14
CA LEU A 342 -2.96 -14.25 -0.80
C LEU A 342 -4.38 -14.81 -0.89
N ALA A 343 -4.56 -16.10 -0.58
CA ALA A 343 -5.85 -16.79 -0.63
C ALA A 343 -6.76 -16.21 0.46
N LEU A 344 -7.57 -15.20 0.13
CA LEU A 344 -8.52 -14.60 1.06
C LEU A 344 -9.86 -15.35 1.03
N ASP A 345 -10.51 -15.44 2.18
CA ASP A 345 -11.87 -15.98 2.30
C ASP A 345 -12.87 -15.18 1.43
N ARG A 346 -13.79 -15.88 0.77
CA ARG A 346 -14.82 -15.28 -0.11
C ARG A 346 -15.75 -14.32 0.63
N GLN A 347 -15.87 -14.40 1.95
CA GLN A 347 -16.68 -13.46 2.75
C GLN A 347 -16.30 -11.99 2.50
N TYR A 348 -15.03 -11.71 2.14
CA TYR A 348 -14.57 -10.35 1.86
C TYR A 348 -15.02 -9.81 0.50
N GLN A 349 -15.68 -10.63 -0.33
CA GLN A 349 -16.22 -10.27 -1.64
C GLN A 349 -17.74 -10.01 -1.59
N ALA A 350 -18.31 -9.81 -0.39
CA ALA A 350 -19.74 -9.56 -0.22
C ALA A 350 -20.20 -8.29 -0.95
N VAL A 351 -21.40 -8.36 -1.55
CA VAL A 351 -22.10 -7.22 -2.16
C VAL A 351 -22.37 -6.14 -1.11
N PRO A 352 -22.25 -4.84 -1.43
CA PRO A 352 -22.58 -3.79 -0.47
C PRO A 352 -24.10 -3.71 -0.27
N ASP A 353 -24.54 -3.57 0.98
CA ASP A 353 -25.95 -3.35 1.30
C ASP A 353 -26.32 -1.88 1.09
N LEU A 354 -26.99 -1.58 -0.01
CA LEU A 354 -27.40 -0.22 -0.36
C LEU A 354 -28.67 0.24 0.37
N SER A 355 -29.32 -0.64 1.14
CA SER A 355 -30.49 -0.32 1.96
C SER A 355 -30.14 0.03 3.40
N ASP A 356 -29.00 -0.47 3.90
CA ASP A 356 -28.50 -0.21 5.25
C ASP A 356 -27.32 0.78 5.25
N LEU A 357 -27.66 2.08 5.23
CA LEU A 357 -26.69 3.17 5.13
C LEU A 357 -26.52 3.92 6.45
N ASP A 358 -25.35 4.51 6.66
CA ASP A 358 -25.12 5.49 7.71
C ASP A 358 -25.12 6.90 7.09
N GLN A 359 -26.22 7.63 7.26
CA GLN A 359 -26.41 8.98 6.69
C GLN A 359 -26.14 9.09 5.18
N GLY A 360 -26.38 8.00 4.42
CA GLY A 360 -26.15 7.90 2.97
C GLY A 360 -24.83 7.26 2.56
N ASP A 361 -24.00 6.88 3.54
CA ASP A 361 -22.72 6.20 3.31
C ASP A 361 -22.85 4.69 3.46
N LEU A 362 -21.99 3.98 2.73
CA LEU A 362 -21.81 2.54 2.93
C LEU A 362 -21.20 2.26 4.30
N LYS A 363 -21.79 1.32 5.04
CA LYS A 363 -21.19 0.83 6.28
C LYS A 363 -20.06 -0.14 5.96
N TYR A 364 -18.88 0.10 6.53
CA TYR A 364 -17.77 -0.84 6.39
C TYR A 364 -18.10 -2.17 7.10
N LYS A 365 -17.53 -3.24 6.56
CA LYS A 365 -17.57 -4.61 7.14
C LYS A 365 -16.17 -5.18 7.31
N VAL A 366 -15.18 -4.60 6.63
CA VAL A 366 -13.78 -4.99 6.70
C VAL A 366 -12.98 -3.80 7.18
N ASP A 367 -12.24 -3.97 8.26
CA ASP A 367 -11.29 -2.96 8.71
C ASP A 367 -10.02 -3.04 7.86
N PHE A 368 -9.59 -1.93 7.25
CA PHE A 368 -8.38 -1.94 6.42
C PHE A 368 -7.12 -2.33 7.22
N ARG A 369 -7.15 -2.17 8.54
CA ARG A 369 -6.01 -2.50 9.41
C ARG A 369 -5.87 -4.00 9.62
N ASP A 370 -6.96 -4.76 9.50
CA ASP A 370 -6.90 -6.21 9.41
C ASP A 370 -6.21 -6.64 8.11
N LEU A 371 -6.48 -5.95 6.99
CA LEU A 371 -5.75 -6.18 5.75
C LEU A 371 -4.26 -5.89 5.92
N TYR A 372 -3.90 -4.77 6.55
CA TYR A 372 -2.49 -4.43 6.79
C TYR A 372 -1.79 -5.46 7.68
N ALA A 373 -2.44 -5.92 8.75
CA ALA A 373 -1.91 -6.97 9.60
C ALA A 373 -1.65 -8.26 8.79
N THR A 374 -2.61 -8.64 7.95
CA THR A 374 -2.46 -9.80 7.05
C THR A 374 -1.26 -9.66 6.12
N LEU A 375 -1.07 -8.49 5.52
CA LEU A 375 0.07 -8.21 4.65
C LEU A 375 1.40 -8.28 5.41
N LEU A 376 1.45 -7.71 6.61
CA LEU A 376 2.64 -7.72 7.44
C LEU A 376 3.00 -9.14 7.88
N ASP A 377 2.05 -9.88 8.46
CA ASP A 377 2.30 -11.19 9.05
C ASP A 377 2.52 -12.29 7.98
N HIS A 378 1.73 -12.28 6.91
CA HIS A 378 1.70 -13.39 5.94
C HIS A 378 2.43 -13.11 4.63
N TRP A 379 2.64 -11.84 4.26
CA TRP A 379 3.33 -11.48 3.02
C TRP A 379 4.74 -10.94 3.27
N LEU A 380 4.86 -9.93 4.14
CA LEU A 380 6.15 -9.31 4.48
C LEU A 380 6.91 -10.07 5.58
N GLY A 381 6.24 -10.95 6.33
CA GLY A 381 6.84 -11.82 7.32
C GLY A 381 7.37 -11.08 8.55
N ILE A 382 6.66 -10.03 8.97
CA ILE A 382 7.00 -9.20 10.12
C ILE A 382 5.82 -9.10 11.07
N ASP A 383 6.09 -9.04 12.37
CA ASP A 383 5.04 -8.90 13.40
C ASP A 383 4.23 -7.62 13.17
N SER A 384 2.97 -7.80 12.79
CA SER A 384 2.05 -6.70 12.53
C SER A 384 1.78 -5.85 13.77
N ALA A 385 1.77 -6.43 14.97
CA ALA A 385 1.50 -5.68 16.19
C ALA A 385 2.62 -4.68 16.50
N ALA A 386 3.87 -5.05 16.20
CA ALA A 386 5.02 -4.15 16.34
C ALA A 386 4.95 -2.96 15.37
N VAL A 387 4.47 -3.17 14.14
CA VAL A 387 4.38 -2.12 13.11
C VAL A 387 3.12 -1.27 13.25
N LEU A 388 1.98 -1.86 13.59
CA LEU A 388 0.69 -1.18 13.72
C LEU A 388 0.48 -0.59 15.12
N GLY A 389 1.31 -0.96 16.09
CA GLY A 389 1.28 -0.47 17.48
C GLY A 389 0.25 -1.15 18.37
N LYS A 390 -0.60 -2.02 17.82
CA LYS A 390 -1.54 -2.89 18.52
C LYS A 390 -1.90 -4.10 17.64
N PRO A 391 -2.32 -5.23 18.23
CA PRO A 391 -2.75 -6.38 17.45
C PRO A 391 -4.06 -6.11 16.72
N PHE A 392 -4.16 -6.63 15.50
CA PHE A 392 -5.38 -6.71 14.71
C PHE A 392 -5.66 -8.18 14.37
N PRO A 393 -6.92 -8.63 14.35
CA PRO A 393 -7.27 -10.03 14.04
C PRO A 393 -6.72 -10.55 12.70
N GLY A 394 -6.50 -9.65 11.74
CA GLY A 394 -6.16 -10.05 10.38
C GLY A 394 -7.35 -10.60 9.60
N LEU A 395 -7.17 -10.77 8.29
CA LEU A 395 -8.15 -11.37 7.41
C LEU A 395 -7.97 -12.89 7.41
N LYS A 396 -9.08 -13.61 7.36
CA LYS A 396 -9.07 -15.06 7.21
C LYS A 396 -8.54 -15.44 5.82
N LEU A 397 -7.55 -16.33 5.82
CA LEU A 397 -7.05 -16.97 4.61
C LEU A 397 -7.88 -18.24 4.31
N ALA A 398 -8.04 -18.57 3.03
CA ALA A 398 -8.84 -19.68 2.51
C ALA A 398 -8.04 -20.99 2.38
#